data_AF-N8WQ76-F1
#
_entry.id   AF-N8WQ76-F1
#
_cell.length_a   1.000
_cell.length_b   1.000
_cell.length_c   1.000
_cell.angle_alpha   90.00
_cell.angle_beta   90.00
_cell.angle_gamma   90.00
#
_symmetry.space_group_name_H-M   'P 1'
#
loop_
_entity.id
_entity.type
_entity.pdbx_description
1 polymer ?
#
loop_
_entity_poly.entity_id
_entity_poly.type
_entity_poly.pdbx_seq_one_letter_code
_entity_poly.pdbx_strand_id
1 'polypeptide(L)' 'MTQVELASSLKKPQSYIAKVENFDRRIDIIELQDWLKALDTEIPIFFS' A
#
# COMPACT_ATOMS: atom_id res chain seq x y z
N MET A 1 -2.36 -0.49 -11.67
CA MET A 1 -3.07 -1.21 -10.59
C MET A 1 -4.13 -0.28 -10.01
N THR A 2 -5.33 -0.79 -9.74
CA THR A 2 -6.44 -0.05 -9.11
C THR A 2 -6.47 -0.23 -7.59
N GLN A 3 -7.24 0.59 -6.87
CA GLN A 3 -7.43 0.43 -5.41
C GLN A 3 -7.97 -0.96 -5.03
N VAL A 4 -8.87 -1.54 -5.87
CA VAL A 4 -9.45 -2.87 -5.65
C VAL A 4 -8.39 -3.96 -5.83
N GLU A 5 -7.55 -3.83 -6.84
CA GLU A 5 -6.45 -4.78 -7.10
C GLU A 5 -5.42 -4.75 -5.98
N LEU A 6 -5.02 -3.56 -5.52
CA LEU A 6 -4.09 -3.40 -4.40
C LEU A 6 -4.65 -3.97 -3.10
N ALA A 7 -5.92 -3.67 -2.81
CA ALA A 7 -6.63 -4.18 -1.65
C ALA A 7 -6.66 -5.71 -1.64
N SER A 8 -6.94 -6.31 -2.81
CA SER A 8 -6.92 -7.77 -3.01
C SER A 8 -5.53 -8.35 -2.75
N SER A 9 -4.48 -7.75 -3.33
CA SER A 9 -3.09 -8.17 -3.14
C SER A 9 -2.66 -8.13 -1.66
N LEU A 10 -3.02 -7.06 -0.95
CA LEU A 10 -2.70 -6.86 0.46
C LEU A 10 -3.65 -7.59 1.44
N LYS A 11 -4.69 -8.26 0.92
CA LYS A 11 -5.76 -8.88 1.72
C LYS A 11 -6.40 -7.87 2.70
N LYS A 12 -6.61 -6.64 2.24
CA LYS A 12 -7.27 -5.55 2.98
C LYS A 12 -8.56 -5.13 2.28
N PRO A 13 -9.52 -4.50 2.98
CA PRO A 13 -10.67 -3.88 2.33
C PRO A 13 -10.23 -2.74 1.39
N GLN A 14 -10.94 -2.50 0.29
CA GLN A 14 -10.66 -1.33 -0.56
C GLN A 14 -10.76 0.00 0.22
N SER A 15 -11.66 0.08 1.20
CA SER A 15 -11.79 1.26 2.07
C SER A 15 -10.56 1.53 2.94
N TYR A 16 -9.72 0.52 3.19
CA TYR A 16 -8.43 0.71 3.84
C TYR A 16 -7.48 1.48 2.92
N ILE A 17 -7.41 1.10 1.63
CA ILE A 17 -6.59 1.80 0.63
C ILE A 17 -7.07 3.25 0.46
N ALA A 18 -8.39 3.45 0.33
CA ALA A 18 -8.97 4.79 0.19
C ALA A 18 -8.61 5.71 1.37
N LYS A 19 -8.63 5.21 2.61
CA LYS A 19 -8.24 5.99 3.80
C LYS A 19 -6.77 6.38 3.79
N VAL A 20 -5.90 5.53 3.26
CA VAL A 20 -4.46 5.83 3.16
C VAL A 20 -4.21 6.87 2.06
N GLU A 21 -4.83 6.71 0.89
CA GLU A 21 -4.70 7.67 -0.23
C GLU A 21 -5.30 9.05 0.09
N ASN A 22 -6.36 9.10 0.90
CA ASN A 22 -6.97 10.35 1.36
C ASN A 22 -6.24 10.98 2.57
N PHE A 23 -5.16 10.39 3.06
CA PHE A 23 -4.43 10.80 4.27
C PHE A 23 -5.23 10.73 5.59
N ASP A 24 -6.37 10.05 5.61
CA ASP A 24 -7.15 9.76 6.83
C ASP A 24 -6.43 8.75 7.74
N ARG A 25 -5.54 7.94 7.17
CA ARG A 25 -4.74 6.95 7.89
C ARG A 25 -3.30 6.94 7.40
N ARG A 26 -2.35 7.06 8.33
CA ARG A 26 -0.93 6.82 8.07
C ARG A 26 -0.64 5.32 8.07
N ILE A 27 0.30 4.89 7.23
CA ILE A 27 0.85 3.54 7.27
C ILE A 27 2.19 3.54 8.01
N ASP A 28 2.50 2.44 8.69
CA ASP A 28 3.83 2.22 9.28
C ASP A 28 4.82 1.62 8.26
N ILE A 29 6.05 1.37 8.69
CA ILE A 29 7.13 0.88 7.82
C ILE A 29 6.91 -0.57 7.33
N ILE A 30 6.24 -1.41 8.13
CA ILE A 30 5.93 -2.79 7.76
C ILE A 30 4.82 -2.77 6.71
N GLU A 31 3.79 -1.96 6.95
CA GLU A 31 2.72 -1.74 5.98
C GLU A 31 3.27 -1.14 4.68
N LEU A 32 4.19 -0.18 4.73
CA LEU A 32 4.87 0.33 3.54
C LEU A 32 5.58 -0.80 2.79
N GLN A 33 6.32 -1.67 3.49
CA GLN A 33 7.01 -2.80 2.84
C GLN A 33 6.03 -3.73 2.11
N ASP A 34 4.88 -4.03 2.71
CA ASP A 34 3.85 -4.87 2.09
C ASP A 34 3.26 -4.19 0.84
N TRP A 35 3.01 -2.88 0.90
CA TRP A 35 2.54 -2.09 -0.24
C TRP A 35 3.54 -2.11 -1.40
N LEU A 36 4.82 -1.87 -1.11
CA LEU A 36 5.87 -1.89 -2.13
C LEU A 36 6.00 -3.27 -2.78
N LYS A 37 5.93 -4.36 -2.00
CA LYS A 37 5.92 -5.72 -2.54
C LYS A 37 4.72 -5.98 -3.46
N ALA A 38 3.53 -5.52 -3.07
CA ALA A 38 2.32 -5.64 -3.90
C ALA A 38 2.43 -4.82 -5.20
N LEU A 39 3.26 -3.79 -5.20
CA LEU A 39 3.58 -2.90 -6.32
C LEU A 39 4.83 -3.33 -7.12
N ASP A 40 5.41 -4.49 -6.78
CA ASP A 40 6.65 -4.99 -7.39
C ASP A 40 7.83 -3.99 -7.25
N THR A 41 8.00 -3.46 -6.03
CA THR A 41 9.04 -2.49 -5.65
C THR A 41 9.64 -2.84 -4.29
N GLU A 42 10.84 -2.31 -4.02
CA GLU A 42 11.55 -2.46 -2.76
C GLU A 42 11.82 -1.11 -2.07
N ILE A 43 11.97 -1.14 -0.74
CA ILE A 43 12.27 0.05 0.08
C ILE A 43 13.48 0.85 -0.44
N PRO A 44 14.63 0.24 -0.76
CA PRO A 44 15.79 1.00 -1.22
C PRO A 44 15.54 1.74 -2.54
N ILE A 45 14.77 1.15 -3.45
CA ILE A 45 14.40 1.74 -4.75
C ILE A 45 13.42 2.89 -4.56
N PHE A 46 12.51 2.77 -3.57
CA PHE A 46 11.51 3.80 -3.31
C PHE A 46 12.09 5.09 -2.69
N PHE A 47 13.17 4.97 -1.91
CA PHE A 47 13.82 6.10 -1.25
C PHE A 47 15.09 6.61 -1.94
N SER A 48 15.48 6.02 -3.07
CA SER A 48 16.60 6.48 -3.92
C SER A 48 16.14 7.50 -4.96
#